data_AF-A0A847J0Y4-F1
#
_entry.id   AF-A0A847J0Y4-F1
#
_cell.length_a   1.000
_cell.length_b   1.000
_cell.length_c   1.000
_cell.angle_alpha   90.00
_cell.angle_beta   90.00
_cell.angle_gamma   90.00
#
_symmetry.space_group_name_H-M   'P 1'
#
loop_
_entity.id
_entity.type
_entity.pdbx_description
1 polymer ?
#
loop_
_entity_poly.entity_id
_entity_poly.type
_entity_poly.pdbx_seq_one_letter_code
_entity_poly.pdbx_strand_id
1 'polypeptide(L)'
;MLMLGACGAKEETTVFQQELPSELQGKNLGSSDLKITHKGVKIIKVVSESEIPLTFGLGADELADAKKEIEDNAELSQEEKNNLLAEMEKTTNADPEAQAVEMAKNHDDMYANMSSKGIAVKTKKDKDFYHVTVTVDFVKVDKDKLAQVALPIDFSAVKDYQGVMKELKKVQFKEKK
;
A
#
# COMPACT_ATOMS: atom_id res chain seq x y z
N MET A 1 11.20 -31.56 -41.23
CA MET A 1 11.28 -31.41 -39.77
C MET A 1 11.46 -29.94 -39.44
N LEU A 2 10.37 -29.24 -39.12
CA LEU A 2 10.44 -27.90 -38.54
C LEU A 2 10.75 -28.08 -37.05
N MET A 3 12.01 -27.83 -36.67
CA MET A 3 12.42 -27.73 -35.27
C MET A 3 11.71 -26.52 -34.65
N LEU A 4 10.53 -26.75 -34.06
CA LEU A 4 9.90 -25.82 -33.13
C LEU A 4 10.84 -25.70 -31.92
N GLY A 5 11.69 -24.67 -31.95
CA GLY A 5 12.54 -24.32 -30.83
C GLY A 5 11.66 -24.02 -29.63
N ALA A 6 11.68 -24.91 -28.64
CA ALA A 6 11.18 -24.63 -27.30
C ALA A 6 12.14 -23.64 -26.61
N CYS A 7 12.16 -22.39 -27.08
CA CYS A 7 12.66 -21.28 -26.27
C CYS A 7 11.62 -21.02 -25.19
N GLY A 8 11.74 -21.75 -24.07
CA GLY A 8 10.96 -21.45 -22.89
C GLY A 8 11.23 -20.01 -22.46
N ALA A 9 10.19 -19.22 -22.23
CA ALA A 9 10.33 -17.86 -21.71
C ALA A 9 11.21 -17.89 -20.46
N LYS A 10 12.19 -16.97 -20.37
CA LYS A 10 13.06 -16.87 -19.19
C LYS A 10 12.26 -16.30 -18.01
N GLU A 11 12.68 -16.64 -16.80
CA GLU A 11 12.18 -15.94 -15.62
C GLU A 11 12.79 -14.54 -15.54
N GLU A 12 11.92 -13.56 -15.38
CA GLU A 12 12.24 -12.14 -15.32
C GLU A 12 11.67 -11.57 -14.01
N THR A 13 12.35 -10.56 -13.45
CA THR A 13 11.88 -9.85 -12.27
C THR A 13 11.95 -8.36 -12.52
N THR A 14 10.84 -7.68 -12.33
CA THR A 14 10.72 -6.23 -12.48
C THR A 14 10.34 -5.63 -11.13
N VAL A 15 10.95 -4.49 -10.81
CA VAL A 15 10.66 -3.72 -9.59
C VAL A 15 9.87 -2.48 -9.99
N PHE A 16 8.78 -2.24 -9.29
CA PHE A 16 7.93 -1.07 -9.41
C PHE A 16 7.96 -0.28 -8.13
N GLN A 17 7.88 1.04 -8.25
CA GLN A 17 7.76 1.96 -7.13
C GLN A 17 6.55 2.83 -7.36
N GLN A 18 5.75 3.04 -6.30
CA GLN A 18 4.66 3.99 -6.34
C GLN A 18 5.23 5.40 -6.44
N GLU A 19 4.80 6.16 -7.44
CA GLU A 19 5.09 7.58 -7.50
C GLU A 19 3.97 8.36 -6.81
N LEU A 20 4.37 9.25 -5.91
CA LEU A 20 3.48 10.26 -5.38
C LEU A 20 3.38 11.42 -6.38
N PRO A 21 2.19 12.02 -6.56
CA PRO A 21 2.03 13.30 -7.24
C PRO A 21 3.06 14.31 -6.74
N SER A 22 3.57 15.18 -7.61
CA SER A 22 4.62 16.17 -7.25
C SER A 22 4.25 17.03 -6.04
N GLU A 23 2.95 17.29 -5.85
CA GLU A 23 2.39 18.08 -4.75
C GLU A 23 2.46 17.35 -3.39
N LEU A 24 2.65 16.04 -3.44
CA LEU A 24 2.78 15.15 -2.29
C LEU A 24 4.23 14.66 -2.10
N GLN A 25 5.15 15.01 -3.02
CA GLN A 25 6.56 14.66 -2.89
C GLN A 25 7.19 15.42 -1.72
N GLY A 26 7.91 14.70 -0.85
CA GLY A 26 8.51 15.25 0.36
C GLY A 26 7.58 15.27 1.58
N LYS A 27 6.30 14.92 1.41
CA LYS A 27 5.41 14.66 2.54
C LYS A 27 5.71 13.28 3.12
N ASN A 28 5.59 13.13 4.44
CA ASN A 28 5.77 11.85 5.12
C ASN A 28 4.54 10.95 4.93
N LEU A 29 4.33 10.45 3.71
CA LEU A 29 3.17 9.63 3.32
C LEU A 29 3.50 8.14 3.17
N GLY A 30 4.75 7.76 3.46
CA GLY A 30 5.23 6.40 3.30
C GLY A 30 5.70 6.09 1.89
N SER A 31 5.95 4.81 1.66
CA SER A 31 6.43 4.29 0.38
C SER A 31 5.83 2.92 0.09
N SER A 32 5.74 2.57 -1.19
CA SER A 32 5.37 1.23 -1.61
C SER A 32 6.15 0.81 -2.85
N ASP A 33 6.90 -0.28 -2.70
CA ASP A 33 7.63 -0.95 -3.76
C ASP A 33 6.98 -2.32 -4.02
N LEU A 34 6.97 -2.74 -5.28
CA LEU A 34 6.38 -3.99 -5.71
C LEU A 34 7.33 -4.70 -6.68
N LYS A 35 7.80 -5.88 -6.30
CA LYS A 35 8.66 -6.73 -7.12
C LYS A 35 7.86 -7.89 -7.66
N ILE A 36 7.85 -8.05 -8.98
CA ILE A 36 7.09 -9.09 -9.67
C ILE A 36 8.05 -9.96 -10.45
N THR A 37 8.07 -11.25 -10.13
CA THR A 37 8.75 -12.29 -10.88
C THR A 37 7.76 -13.01 -11.78
N HIS A 38 8.03 -13.07 -13.08
CA HIS A 38 7.17 -13.70 -14.08
C HIS A 38 7.97 -14.53 -15.09
N LYS A 39 7.30 -15.45 -15.77
CA LYS A 39 7.84 -16.26 -16.86
C LYS A 39 6.93 -16.12 -18.08
N GLY A 40 7.31 -15.23 -19.01
CA GLY A 40 6.40 -14.76 -20.05
C GLY A 40 5.19 -14.06 -19.41
N VAL A 41 3.98 -14.54 -19.70
CA VAL A 41 2.73 -13.97 -19.16
C VAL A 41 2.39 -14.43 -17.73
N LYS A 42 3.01 -15.53 -17.26
CA LYS A 42 2.66 -16.16 -15.98
C LYS A 42 3.43 -15.51 -14.83
N ILE A 43 2.70 -15.02 -13.84
CA ILE A 43 3.26 -14.51 -12.58
C ILE A 43 3.67 -15.69 -11.71
N ILE A 44 4.87 -15.63 -11.12
CA ILE A 44 5.46 -16.67 -10.28
C ILE A 44 5.52 -16.21 -8.83
N LYS A 45 5.98 -14.98 -8.60
CA LYS A 45 6.15 -14.44 -7.26
C LYS A 45 5.89 -12.94 -7.26
N VAL A 46 5.28 -12.46 -6.20
CA VAL A 46 5.15 -11.03 -5.90
C VAL A 46 5.74 -10.78 -4.52
N VAL A 47 6.46 -9.68 -4.38
CA VAL A 47 6.90 -9.14 -3.09
C VAL A 47 6.48 -7.68 -3.05
N SER A 48 5.56 -7.32 -2.16
CA SER A 48 5.18 -5.95 -1.86
C SER A 48 5.89 -5.51 -0.59
N GLU A 49 6.57 -4.38 -0.64
CA GLU A 49 7.26 -3.76 0.49
C GLU A 49 6.63 -2.39 0.68
N SER A 50 6.13 -2.10 1.88
CA SER A 50 5.48 -0.83 2.18
C SER A 50 5.98 -0.28 3.51
N GLU A 51 6.20 1.03 3.53
CA GLU A 51 6.50 1.82 4.71
C GLU A 51 5.31 2.73 4.97
N ILE A 52 4.71 2.62 6.15
CA ILE A 52 3.50 3.35 6.53
C ILE A 52 3.88 4.24 7.71
N PRO A 53 3.74 5.57 7.61
CA PRO A 53 4.00 6.48 8.72
C PRO A 53 3.10 6.14 9.91
N LEU A 54 3.68 6.08 11.11
CA LEU A 54 2.96 5.80 12.35
C LEU A 54 2.28 7.03 12.96
N THR A 55 2.67 8.21 12.49
CA THR A 55 2.09 9.50 12.89
C THR A 55 1.54 10.22 11.68
N PHE A 56 0.37 10.85 11.81
CA PHE A 56 -0.17 11.69 10.75
C PHE A 56 0.55 13.03 10.77
N GLY A 57 1.51 13.19 9.85
CA GLY A 57 2.17 14.46 9.61
C GLY A 57 1.31 15.37 8.76
N LEU A 58 0.14 15.79 9.24
CA LEU A 58 -0.38 17.08 8.78
C LEU A 58 0.53 18.13 9.41
N GLY A 59 1.30 18.83 8.58
CA GLY A 59 2.02 20.01 9.03
C GLY A 59 1.04 21.01 9.66
N ALA A 60 1.52 21.89 10.54
CA ALA A 60 0.66 22.90 11.17
C ALA A 60 -0.15 23.71 10.14
N ASP A 61 0.44 23.95 8.97
CA ASP A 61 -0.19 24.66 7.84
C ASP A 61 -1.30 23.82 7.19
N GLU A 62 -1.08 22.52 6.98
CA GLU A 62 -2.09 21.61 6.39
C GLU A 62 -3.26 21.36 7.34
N LEU A 63 -2.97 21.35 8.65
CA LEU A 63 -4.02 21.29 9.66
C LEU A 63 -4.86 22.56 9.65
N ALA A 64 -4.23 23.74 9.52
CA ALA A 64 -4.94 25.01 9.44
C ALA A 64 -5.83 25.09 8.19
N ASP A 65 -5.32 24.61 7.05
CA ASP A 65 -6.08 24.54 5.80
C ASP A 65 -7.25 23.56 5.91
N ALA A 66 -7.05 22.36 6.46
CA ALA A 66 -8.13 21.39 6.66
C ALA A 66 -9.21 21.90 7.63
N LYS A 67 -8.82 22.60 8.71
CA LYS A 67 -9.77 23.26 9.62
C LYS A 67 -10.58 24.32 8.87
N LYS A 68 -9.91 25.14 8.07
CA LYS A 68 -10.55 26.18 7.27
C LYS A 68 -11.50 25.62 6.22
N GLU A 69 -11.14 24.53 5.54
CA GLU A 69 -12.02 23.85 4.59
C GLU A 69 -13.32 23.35 5.24
N ILE A 70 -13.23 22.82 6.48
CA ILE A 70 -14.43 22.40 7.23
C ILE A 70 -15.27 23.59 7.65
N GLU A 71 -14.64 24.67 8.13
CA GLU A 71 -15.31 25.91 8.52
C GLU A 71 -16.05 26.56 7.33
N ASP A 72 -15.41 26.61 6.16
CA ASP A 72 -15.92 27.22 4.94
C ASP A 72 -16.91 26.33 4.16
N ASN A 73 -17.03 25.04 4.50
CA ASN A 73 -17.93 24.12 3.79
C ASN A 73 -19.41 24.47 4.02
N ALA A 74 -20.12 24.93 2.99
CA ALA A 74 -21.51 25.36 3.09
C ALA A 74 -22.53 24.20 3.16
N GLU A 75 -22.12 22.96 2.85
CA GLU A 75 -22.98 21.78 2.82
C GLU A 75 -23.09 21.08 4.18
N LEU A 76 -22.13 21.31 5.07
CA LEU A 76 -22.12 20.76 6.43
C LEU A 76 -22.91 21.64 7.39
N SER A 77 -23.73 21.02 8.24
CA SER A 77 -24.34 21.70 9.38
C SER A 77 -23.29 22.11 10.42
N GLN A 78 -23.62 23.07 11.28
CA GLN A 78 -22.71 23.50 12.34
C GLN A 78 -22.37 22.36 13.32
N GLU A 79 -23.29 21.42 13.54
CA GLU A 79 -23.06 20.25 14.39
C GLU A 79 -22.05 19.29 13.75
N GLU A 80 -22.18 19.01 12.45
CA GLU A 80 -21.24 18.17 11.70
C GLU A 80 -19.84 18.80 11.65
N LYS A 81 -19.76 20.11 11.43
CA LYS A 81 -18.48 20.86 11.48
C LYS A 81 -17.81 20.73 12.84
N ASN A 82 -18.57 20.94 13.92
CA ASN A 82 -18.04 20.86 15.28
C ASN A 82 -17.54 19.44 15.60
N ASN A 83 -18.26 18.40 15.16
CA ASN A 83 -17.85 17.01 15.35
C ASN A 83 -16.55 16.70 14.59
N LEU A 84 -16.47 17.10 13.32
CA LEU A 84 -15.26 16.88 12.51
C LEU A 84 -14.04 17.63 13.05
N LEU A 85 -14.22 18.88 13.48
CA LEU A 85 -13.14 19.66 14.11
C LEU A 85 -12.71 19.05 15.45
N ALA A 86 -13.63 18.54 16.26
CA ALA A 86 -13.31 17.89 17.53
C ALA A 86 -12.56 16.56 17.32
N GLU A 87 -12.93 15.76 16.32
CA GLU A 87 -12.18 14.55 15.96
C GLU A 87 -10.78 14.89 15.43
N MET A 88 -10.67 15.95 14.62
CA MET A 88 -9.39 16.45 14.13
C MET A 88 -8.50 16.92 15.28
N GLU A 89 -9.02 17.72 16.21
CA GLU A 89 -8.28 18.16 17.39
C GLU A 89 -7.85 17.02 18.30
N LYS A 90 -8.70 16.01 18.50
CA LYS A 90 -8.35 14.79 19.24
C LYS A 90 -7.17 14.06 18.60
N THR A 91 -7.11 14.06 17.28
CA THR A 91 -6.08 13.36 16.52
C THR A 91 -4.77 14.15 16.43
N THR A 92 -4.83 15.48 16.39
CA THR A 92 -3.63 16.35 16.37
C THR A 92 -3.06 16.71 17.73
N ASN A 93 -3.87 16.67 18.80
CA ASN A 93 -3.40 16.87 20.17
C ASN A 93 -3.00 15.55 20.86
N ALA A 94 -3.13 14.41 20.16
CA ALA A 94 -2.60 13.16 20.64
C ALA A 94 -1.07 13.25 20.76
N ASP A 95 -0.53 12.74 21.86
CA ASP A 95 0.91 12.52 22.00
C ASP A 95 1.40 11.68 20.81
N PRO A 96 2.34 12.17 19.99
CA PRO A 96 2.83 11.46 18.81
C PRO A 96 3.30 10.03 19.12
N GLU A 97 3.85 9.81 20.32
CA GLU A 97 4.27 8.47 20.74
C GLU A 97 3.07 7.55 21.01
N ALA A 98 2.04 8.04 21.69
CA ALA A 98 0.81 7.29 21.91
C ALA A 98 0.07 6.97 20.60
N GLN A 99 0.01 7.94 19.68
CA GLN A 99 -0.56 7.75 18.33
C GLN A 99 0.23 6.67 17.57
N ALA A 100 1.56 6.76 17.56
CA ALA A 100 2.39 5.78 16.87
C ALA A 100 2.21 4.36 17.41
N VAL A 101 2.06 4.21 18.74
CA VAL A 101 1.80 2.91 19.38
C VAL A 101 0.43 2.36 18.99
N GLU A 102 -0.62 3.19 19.00
CA GLU A 102 -1.97 2.78 18.60
C GLU A 102 -2.04 2.39 17.11
N MET A 103 -1.43 3.19 16.24
CA MET A 103 -1.36 2.90 14.80
C MET A 103 -0.60 1.61 14.52
N ALA A 104 0.55 1.40 15.17
CA ALA A 104 1.31 0.17 15.02
C ALA A 104 0.48 -1.07 15.44
N LYS A 105 -0.29 -0.96 16.52
CA LYS A 105 -1.18 -2.04 16.97
C LYS A 105 -2.28 -2.33 15.95
N ASN A 106 -2.90 -1.29 15.39
CA ASN A 106 -3.94 -1.45 14.36
C ASN A 106 -3.39 -2.16 13.11
N HIS A 107 -2.16 -1.83 12.70
CA HIS A 107 -1.50 -2.54 11.60
C HIS A 107 -1.14 -3.99 11.97
N ASP A 108 -0.64 -4.24 13.18
CA ASP A 108 -0.38 -5.60 13.66
C ASP A 108 -1.67 -6.45 13.63
N ASP A 109 -2.79 -5.92 14.13
CA ASP A 109 -4.08 -6.61 14.14
C ASP A 109 -4.59 -6.87 12.71
N MET A 110 -4.39 -5.92 11.79
CA MET A 110 -4.74 -6.08 10.36
C MET A 110 -3.94 -7.22 9.70
N TYR A 111 -2.62 -7.28 9.93
CA TYR A 111 -1.73 -8.22 9.25
C TYR A 111 -1.62 -9.59 9.94
N ALA A 112 -2.00 -9.71 11.21
CA ALA A 112 -1.82 -10.91 12.04
C ALA A 112 -2.33 -12.21 11.39
N ASN A 113 -3.41 -12.13 10.61
CA ASN A 113 -4.10 -13.29 10.03
C ASN A 113 -4.01 -13.39 8.50
N MET A 114 -3.19 -12.55 7.86
CA MET A 114 -3.05 -12.54 6.40
C MET A 114 -2.06 -13.60 5.87
N SER A 115 -1.19 -14.13 6.74
CA SER A 115 -0.30 -15.24 6.37
C SER A 115 -1.08 -16.51 6.12
N SER A 116 -0.81 -17.18 5.00
CA SER A 116 -1.50 -18.41 4.61
C SER A 116 -0.65 -19.22 3.62
N LYS A 117 -1.19 -20.28 3.04
CA LYS A 117 -0.43 -21.11 2.10
C LYS A 117 -0.01 -20.27 0.87
N GLY A 118 1.29 -20.13 0.68
CA GLY A 118 1.87 -19.33 -0.42
C GLY A 118 1.80 -17.82 -0.19
N ILE A 119 1.36 -17.34 0.98
CA ILE A 119 1.35 -15.93 1.36
C ILE A 119 2.12 -15.80 2.68
N ALA A 120 3.21 -15.06 2.67
CA ALA A 120 3.99 -14.75 3.86
C ALA A 120 3.96 -13.25 4.12
N VAL A 121 3.55 -12.86 5.32
CA VAL A 121 3.54 -11.47 5.76
C VAL A 121 4.59 -11.31 6.86
N LYS A 122 5.48 -10.33 6.69
CA LYS A 122 6.44 -9.93 7.71
C LYS A 122 6.22 -8.47 8.04
N THR A 123 6.18 -8.17 9.32
CA THR A 123 6.03 -6.81 9.79
C THR A 123 7.19 -6.45 10.70
N LYS A 124 7.57 -5.17 10.66
CA LYS A 124 8.58 -4.59 11.53
C LYS A 124 8.17 -3.16 11.80
N LYS A 125 8.43 -2.64 13.00
CA LYS A 125 8.25 -1.23 13.29
C LYS A 125 9.56 -0.59 13.72
N ASP A 126 9.74 0.66 13.36
CA ASP A 126 10.68 1.55 14.01
C ASP A 126 9.92 2.72 14.65
N LYS A 127 10.62 3.81 14.97
CA LYS A 127 10.03 4.95 15.67
C LYS A 127 8.97 5.65 14.81
N ASP A 128 9.20 5.76 13.51
CA ASP A 128 8.46 6.65 12.64
C ASP A 128 7.58 5.86 11.64
N PHE A 129 7.93 4.60 11.37
CA PHE A 129 7.30 3.78 10.33
C PHE A 129 6.95 2.36 10.77
N TYR A 130 5.83 1.90 10.23
CA TYR A 130 5.46 0.50 10.14
C TYR A 130 5.89 -0.04 8.78
N HIS A 131 6.69 -1.10 8.80
CA HIS A 131 7.20 -1.78 7.63
C HIS A 131 6.45 -3.08 7.45
N VAL A 132 5.93 -3.32 6.26
CA VAL A 132 5.31 -4.59 5.90
C VAL A 132 5.91 -5.12 4.61
N THR A 133 6.25 -6.40 4.64
CA THR A 133 6.63 -7.17 3.46
C THR A 133 5.63 -8.30 3.26
N VAL A 134 4.89 -8.24 2.17
CA VAL A 134 3.98 -9.29 1.73
C VAL A 134 4.62 -10.05 0.58
N THR A 135 4.85 -11.34 0.74
CA THR A 135 5.34 -12.23 -0.33
C THR A 135 4.25 -13.20 -0.73
N VAL A 136 3.91 -13.22 -2.03
CA VAL A 136 2.98 -14.18 -2.62
C VAL A 136 3.74 -15.09 -3.58
N ASP A 137 3.71 -16.40 -3.32
CA ASP A 137 4.18 -17.46 -4.21
C ASP A 137 2.99 -17.99 -5.00
N PHE A 138 2.84 -17.56 -6.25
CA PHE A 138 1.72 -17.92 -7.13
C PHE A 138 1.73 -19.40 -7.55
N VAL A 139 2.81 -20.13 -7.27
CA VAL A 139 2.85 -21.58 -7.48
C VAL A 139 2.12 -22.32 -6.37
N LYS A 140 2.08 -21.75 -5.16
CA LYS A 140 1.52 -22.39 -3.96
C LYS A 140 0.27 -21.71 -3.40
N VAL A 141 0.01 -20.47 -3.82
CA VAL A 141 -1.02 -19.60 -3.24
C VAL A 141 -2.39 -20.25 -3.24
N ASP A 142 -3.08 -20.13 -2.11
CA ASP A 142 -4.52 -20.32 -2.05
C ASP A 142 -5.22 -19.10 -2.67
N LYS A 143 -5.81 -19.28 -3.85
CA LYS A 143 -6.42 -18.18 -4.62
C LYS A 143 -7.61 -17.54 -3.89
N ASP A 144 -8.32 -18.29 -3.06
CA ASP A 144 -9.46 -17.79 -2.30
C ASP A 144 -9.03 -16.84 -1.18
N LYS A 145 -7.75 -16.91 -0.79
CA LYS A 145 -7.12 -16.03 0.19
C LYS A 145 -6.45 -14.82 -0.44
N LEU A 146 -6.19 -14.82 -1.74
CA LEU A 146 -5.43 -13.75 -2.40
C LEU A 146 -6.13 -12.38 -2.33
N ALA A 147 -7.47 -12.36 -2.42
CA ALA A 147 -8.26 -11.14 -2.27
C ALA A 147 -8.29 -10.58 -0.83
N GLN A 148 -7.86 -11.37 0.16
CA GLN A 148 -7.82 -10.97 1.57
C GLN A 148 -6.46 -10.36 1.95
N VAL A 149 -5.49 -10.40 1.04
CA VAL A 149 -4.15 -9.86 1.26
C VAL A 149 -4.13 -8.40 0.86
N ALA A 150 -3.69 -7.52 1.77
CA ALA A 150 -3.49 -6.12 1.46
C ALA A 150 -2.27 -5.95 0.52
N LEU A 151 -2.54 -5.89 -0.79
CA LEU A 151 -1.58 -5.61 -1.86
C LEU A 151 -1.98 -4.31 -2.59
N PRO A 152 -1.04 -3.62 -3.25
CA PRO A 152 -1.33 -2.39 -3.98
C PRO A 152 -2.34 -2.55 -5.13
N ILE A 153 -2.49 -3.77 -5.63
CA ILE A 153 -3.52 -4.14 -6.62
C ILE A 153 -4.13 -5.48 -6.24
N ASP A 154 -5.36 -5.73 -6.70
CA ASP A 154 -6.01 -7.03 -6.52
C ASP A 154 -5.48 -8.06 -7.54
N PHE A 155 -4.55 -8.89 -7.08
CA PHE A 155 -3.99 -9.97 -7.90
C PHE A 155 -4.96 -11.13 -8.15
N SER A 156 -6.12 -11.19 -7.47
CA SER A 156 -7.15 -12.20 -7.74
C SER A 156 -7.96 -11.87 -9.00
N ALA A 157 -8.04 -10.59 -9.37
CA ALA A 157 -8.79 -10.09 -10.52
C ALA A 157 -7.98 -10.05 -11.84
N VAL A 158 -6.65 -10.14 -11.76
CA VAL A 158 -5.75 -10.07 -12.92
C VAL A 158 -5.38 -11.47 -13.43
N LYS A 159 -5.37 -11.64 -14.75
CA LYS A 159 -5.13 -12.95 -15.39
C LYS A 159 -3.67 -13.23 -15.70
N ASP A 160 -2.88 -12.20 -15.95
CA ASP A 160 -1.50 -12.30 -16.41
C ASP A 160 -0.68 -11.04 -16.08
N TYR A 161 0.61 -11.09 -16.38
CA TYR A 161 1.54 -9.99 -16.15
C TYR A 161 1.14 -8.69 -16.90
N GLN A 162 0.59 -8.77 -18.12
CA GLN A 162 0.16 -7.57 -18.83
C GLN A 162 -1.06 -6.90 -18.17
N GLY A 163 -1.97 -7.70 -17.62
CA GLY A 163 -3.06 -7.22 -16.78
C GLY A 163 -2.55 -6.49 -15.54
N VAL A 164 -1.56 -7.07 -14.85
CA VAL A 164 -0.91 -6.40 -13.70
C VAL A 164 -0.30 -5.06 -14.11
N MET A 165 0.44 -5.00 -15.22
CA MET A 165 1.02 -3.74 -15.71
C MET A 165 -0.02 -2.66 -15.98
N LYS A 166 -1.23 -3.03 -16.38
CA LYS A 166 -2.33 -2.07 -16.58
C LYS A 166 -2.88 -1.56 -15.26
N GLU A 167 -3.09 -2.43 -14.28
CA GLU A 167 -3.56 -2.02 -12.95
C GLU A 167 -2.53 -1.15 -12.23
N LEU A 168 -1.24 -1.51 -12.29
CA LEU A 168 -0.16 -0.73 -11.68
C LEU A 168 -0.10 0.72 -12.22
N LYS A 169 -0.35 0.92 -13.51
CA LYS A 169 -0.42 2.27 -14.09
C LYS A 169 -1.56 3.10 -13.52
N LYS A 170 -2.70 2.49 -13.19
CA LYS A 170 -3.85 3.21 -12.60
C LYS A 170 -3.55 3.70 -11.18
N VAL A 171 -2.76 2.93 -10.43
CA VAL A 171 -2.32 3.25 -9.08
C VAL A 171 -0.94 3.93 -9.03
N GLN A 172 -0.49 4.48 -10.16
CA GLN A 172 0.74 5.29 -10.30
C GLN A 172 2.04 4.57 -9.92
N PHE A 173 2.09 3.24 -10.05
CA PHE A 173 3.34 2.50 -9.96
C PHE A 173 4.12 2.59 -11.27
N LYS A 174 5.41 2.93 -11.19
CA LYS A 174 6.34 2.96 -12.32
C LYS A 174 7.48 1.97 -12.13
N GLU A 175 7.96 1.44 -13.24
CA GLU A 175 9.12 0.55 -13.26
C GLU A 175 10.39 1.32 -12.84
N LYS A 176 11.12 0.76 -11.88
CA LYS A 176 12.39 1.28 -11.40
C LYS A 176 13.51 0.72 -12.28
N LYS A 177 14.15 1.58 -13.07
CA LYS A 177 15.25 1.24 -13.97
C LYS A 177 16.60 1.20 -13.27
#